data_AF-A0A7S2RWB1-F1
#
_entry.id   AF-A0A7S2RWB1-F1
#
_cell.length_a   1.000
_cell.length_b   1.000
_cell.length_c   1.000
_cell.angle_alpha   90.00
_cell.angle_beta   90.00
_cell.angle_gamma   90.00
#
_symmetry.space_group_name_H-M   'P 1'
#
loop_
_entity.id
_entity.type
_entity.pdbx_description
1 polymer ?
#
loop_
_entity_poly.entity_id
_entity_poly.type
_entity_poly.pdbx_seq_one_letter_code
_entity_poly.pdbx_strand_id
1 'polypeptide(L)'
;YEFKRDIVVGAENFRTGKTMAEKVVRYMEDKLKQKESNIEKLRLKNVTLKGLIQKVDAQLKQKEEMGDVLHYIDFHQLQIENKQYVAKIEERNQELLKLKMTTGSTVQVLNNLKKKLGLLISESEWLLKEIK
;
A
#
# COMPACT_ATOMS: atom_id res chain seq x y z
N TYR A 1 44.59 -7.43 34.03
CA TYR A 1 45.30 -8.72 33.91
C TYR A 1 46.46 -8.67 32.91
N GLU A 2 46.31 -8.06 31.72
CA GLU A 2 47.38 -8.01 30.69
C GLU A 2 48.65 -7.27 31.12
N PHE A 3 48.54 -6.05 31.68
CA PHE A 3 49.72 -5.27 32.11
C PHE A 3 50.61 -6.02 33.12
N LYS A 4 49.99 -6.71 34.08
CA LYS A 4 50.72 -7.46 35.11
C LYS A 4 51.46 -8.66 34.51
N ARG A 5 50.88 -9.31 33.50
CA ARG A 5 51.50 -10.45 32.79
C ARG A 5 52.62 -9.99 31.86
N ASP A 6 52.34 -9.00 31.03
CA ASP A 6 53.21 -8.65 29.90
C ASP A 6 54.37 -7.71 30.32
N ILE A 7 54.15 -6.91 31.37
CA ILE A 7 55.13 -5.93 31.85
C ILE A 7 55.71 -6.29 33.22
N VAL A 8 54.90 -6.61 34.21
CA VAL A 8 55.44 -6.87 35.57
C VAL A 8 56.21 -8.20 35.62
N VAL A 9 55.78 -9.22 34.87
CA VAL A 9 56.45 -10.52 34.80
C VAL A 9 57.27 -10.69 33.50
N GLY A 10 56.74 -10.26 32.34
CA GLY A 10 57.40 -10.44 31.04
C GLY A 10 58.50 -9.43 30.67
N ALA A 11 58.64 -8.33 31.41
CA ALA A 11 59.63 -7.29 31.16
C ALA A 11 60.76 -7.21 32.19
N GLU A 12 60.89 -8.20 33.08
CA GLU A 12 61.93 -8.24 34.10
C GLU A 12 63.29 -8.61 33.49
N ASN A 13 64.34 -7.88 33.88
CA ASN A 13 65.69 -8.20 33.45
C ASN A 13 66.24 -9.36 34.29
N PHE A 14 66.51 -10.50 33.65
CA PHE A 14 66.99 -11.73 34.30
C PHE A 14 68.26 -11.57 35.15
N ARG A 15 69.08 -10.53 34.92
CA ARG A 15 70.27 -10.24 35.72
C ARG A 15 70.04 -9.35 36.93
N THR A 16 69.00 -8.51 36.93
CA THR A 16 68.80 -7.48 37.97
C THR A 16 67.46 -7.54 38.68
N GLY A 17 66.51 -8.35 38.21
CA GLY A 17 65.15 -8.45 38.77
C GLY A 17 64.34 -7.16 38.62
N LYS A 18 64.82 -6.21 37.82
CA LYS A 18 64.16 -4.91 37.63
C LYS A 18 63.43 -4.90 36.30
N THR A 19 62.22 -4.35 36.29
CA THR A 19 61.40 -4.18 35.09
C THR A 19 62.08 -3.20 34.12
N MET A 20 62.18 -3.58 32.85
CA MET A 20 62.80 -2.75 31.82
C MET A 20 61.86 -1.60 31.42
N ALA A 21 62.28 -0.36 31.70
CA ALA A 21 61.49 0.85 31.44
C ALA A 21 61.04 0.97 29.97
N GLU A 22 61.90 0.61 29.01
CA GLU A 22 61.57 0.65 27.57
C GLU A 22 60.38 -0.24 27.19
N LYS A 23 60.25 -1.42 27.82
CA LYS A 23 59.11 -2.32 27.57
C LYS A 23 57.81 -1.75 28.15
N VAL A 24 57.88 -1.09 29.31
CA VAL A 24 56.74 -0.39 29.92
C VAL A 24 56.26 0.74 29.02
N VAL A 25 57.18 1.56 28.52
CA VAL A 25 56.90 2.68 27.62
C VAL A 25 56.25 2.17 26.34
N ARG A 26 56.84 1.15 25.69
CA ARG A 26 56.29 0.57 24.47
C ARG A 26 54.86 0.02 24.65
N TYR A 27 54.59 -0.67 25.77
CA TYR A 27 53.25 -1.15 26.06
C TYR A 27 52.24 -0.01 26.26
N MET A 28 52.64 1.07 26.94
CA MET A 28 51.80 2.25 27.11
C MET A 28 51.50 2.92 25.76
N GLU A 29 52.51 3.08 24.91
CA GLU A 29 52.37 3.62 23.55
C GLU A 29 51.43 2.77 22.70
N ASP A 30 51.59 1.45 22.71
CA ASP A 30 50.72 0.53 21.96
C ASP A 30 49.26 0.61 22.45
N LYS A 31 49.05 0.68 23.78
CA LYS A 31 47.70 0.83 24.35
C LYS A 31 47.09 2.19 24.04
N LEU A 32 47.87 3.27 24.03
CA LEU A 32 47.40 4.59 23.62
C LEU A 32 47.00 4.60 22.15
N LYS A 33 47.84 4.06 21.27
CA LYS A 33 47.55 3.94 19.84
C LYS A 33 46.30 3.11 19.55
N GLN A 34 46.10 2.02 20.31
CA GLN A 34 44.89 1.21 20.21
C GLN A 34 43.63 1.98 20.64
N LYS A 35 43.72 2.78 21.71
CA LYS A 35 42.63 3.66 22.16
C LYS A 35 42.32 4.75 21.12
N GLU A 36 43.34 5.41 20.57
CA GLU A 36 43.17 6.40 19.51
C GLU A 36 42.47 5.82 18.28
N SER A 37 42.87 4.62 17.84
CA SER A 37 42.21 3.92 16.73
C SER A 37 40.73 3.64 17.02
N ASN A 38 40.40 3.25 18.25
CA ASN A 38 39.01 3.01 18.64
C ASN A 38 38.18 4.30 18.71
N ILE A 39 38.77 5.39 19.20
CA ILE A 39 38.12 6.71 19.22
C ILE A 39 37.77 7.13 17.79
N GLU A 40 38.71 7.01 16.85
CA GLU A 40 38.48 7.39 15.46
C GLU A 40 37.38 6.55 14.80
N LYS A 41 37.39 5.23 15.02
CA LYS A 41 36.32 4.33 14.56
C LYS A 41 34.94 4.74 15.10
N LEU A 42 34.86 5.06 16.39
CA LEU A 42 33.60 5.49 17.02
C LEU A 42 33.14 6.84 16.47
N ARG A 43 34.07 7.77 16.26
CA ARG A 43 33.77 9.09 15.68
C ARG A 43 33.20 8.96 14.27
N LEU A 44 33.84 8.17 13.40
CA LEU A 44 33.34 7.89 12.05
C LEU A 44 31.94 7.27 12.10
N LYS A 45 31.74 6.25 12.95
CA LYS A 45 30.43 5.60 13.10
C LYS A 45 29.35 6.56 13.59
N ASN A 46 29.68 7.48 14.49
CA ASN A 46 28.75 8.51 14.96
C ASN A 46 28.31 9.45 13.83
N VAL A 47 29.25 9.90 13.00
CA VAL A 47 28.96 10.75 11.83
C VAL A 47 28.05 10.01 10.84
N THR A 48 28.37 8.75 10.52
CA THR A 48 27.54 7.94 9.62
C THR A 48 26.12 7.74 10.17
N LEU A 49 25.98 7.44 11.46
CA LEU A 49 24.68 7.24 12.09
C LEU A 49 23.85 8.54 12.10
N LYS A 50 24.47 9.68 12.37
CA LYS A 50 23.79 10.98 12.28
C LYS A 50 23.27 11.26 10.88
N GLY A 51 24.07 10.99 9.85
CA GLY A 51 23.64 11.11 8.46
C GLY A 51 22.50 10.16 8.11
N LEU A 52 22.54 8.93 8.61
CA LEU A 52 21.46 7.96 8.41
C LEU A 52 20.15 8.42 9.07
N ILE A 53 20.22 8.92 10.31
CA ILE A 53 19.05 9.46 11.02
C ILE A 53 18.42 10.60 10.22
N GLN A 54 19.22 11.57 9.78
CA GLN A 54 18.72 12.69 8.97
C GLN A 54 18.06 12.21 7.67
N LYS A 55 18.66 11.22 7.00
CA LYS A 55 18.10 10.65 5.77
C LYS A 55 16.77 9.95 6.02
N VAL A 56 16.68 9.15 7.08
CA VAL A 56 15.45 8.42 7.44
C VAL A 56 14.35 9.40 7.86
N ASP A 57 14.68 10.43 8.64
CA ASP A 57 13.74 11.46 9.07
C ASP A 57 13.17 12.24 7.88
N ALA A 58 14.03 12.61 6.92
CA ALA A 58 13.58 13.26 5.68
C ALA A 58 12.66 12.35 4.83
N GLN A 59 12.97 11.05 4.76
CA GLN A 59 12.12 10.07 4.08
C GLN A 59 10.77 9.88 4.78
N LEU A 60 10.75 9.93 6.11
CA LEU A 60 9.52 9.81 6.90
C LEU A 60 8.61 11.01 6.63
N LYS A 61 9.14 12.24 6.73
CA LYS A 61 8.39 13.47 6.44
C LYS A 61 7.81 13.48 5.02
N GLN A 62 8.62 13.10 4.03
CA GLN A 62 8.15 13.01 2.64
C GLN A 62 7.01 12.00 2.48
N LYS A 63 7.05 10.87 3.21
CA LYS A 63 5.97 9.88 3.17
C LYS A 63 4.70 10.36 3.88
N GLU A 64 4.83 11.05 4.99
CA GLU A 64 3.68 11.63 5.72
C GLU A 64 2.98 12.70 4.88
N GLU A 65 3.74 13.63 4.30
CA GLU A 65 3.19 14.70 3.44
C GLU A 65 2.54 14.17 2.15
N MET A 66 3.12 13.13 1.55
CA MET A 66 2.60 12.53 0.32
C MET A 66 1.43 11.56 0.56
N GLY A 67 1.28 11.05 1.78
CA GLY A 67 0.28 10.06 2.16
C GLY A 67 -1.08 10.64 2.53
N ASP A 68 -1.14 11.72 3.30
CA ASP A 68 -2.35 12.05 4.05
C ASP A 68 -3.37 12.92 3.30
N VAL A 69 -2.93 13.90 2.52
CA VAL A 69 -3.85 14.88 1.92
C VAL A 69 -4.36 14.44 0.55
N LEU A 70 -3.48 13.87 -0.29
CA LEU A 70 -3.83 13.48 -1.66
C LEU A 70 -4.76 12.26 -1.68
N HIS A 71 -4.50 11.24 -0.85
CA HIS A 71 -5.34 10.04 -0.80
C HIS A 71 -6.74 10.29 -0.24
N TYR A 72 -6.90 11.21 0.73
CA TYR A 72 -8.20 11.46 1.34
C TYR A 72 -9.19 12.08 0.35
N ILE A 73 -8.75 13.10 -0.41
CA ILE A 73 -9.60 13.78 -1.40
C ILE A 73 -9.94 12.83 -2.54
N ASP A 74 -8.96 12.09 -3.07
CA ASP A 74 -9.18 11.13 -4.16
C ASP A 74 -10.12 10.00 -3.72
N PHE A 75 -9.97 9.50 -2.50
CA PHE A 75 -10.85 8.47 -1.95
C PHE A 75 -12.28 8.98 -1.76
N HIS A 76 -12.45 10.20 -1.25
CA HIS A 76 -13.76 10.83 -1.15
C HIS A 76 -14.39 11.07 -2.51
N GLN A 77 -13.61 11.50 -3.50
CA GLN A 77 -14.08 11.67 -4.88
C GLN A 77 -14.57 10.33 -5.46
N LEU A 78 -13.80 9.25 -5.29
CA LEU A 78 -14.21 7.91 -5.71
C LEU A 78 -15.50 7.44 -5.01
N GLN A 79 -15.66 7.75 -3.73
CA GLN A 79 -16.91 7.44 -3.01
C GLN A 79 -18.11 8.20 -3.57
N ILE A 80 -17.93 9.49 -3.89
CA ILE A 80 -18.99 10.33 -4.48
C ILE A 80 -19.38 9.77 -5.84
N GLU A 81 -18.41 9.48 -6.70
CA GLU A 81 -18.65 8.94 -8.04
C GLU A 81 -19.34 7.58 -7.97
N ASN A 82 -18.89 6.68 -7.09
CA ASN A 82 -19.53 5.38 -6.92
C ASN A 82 -21.01 5.53 -6.53
N LYS A 83 -21.32 6.40 -5.55
CA LYS A 83 -22.71 6.69 -5.17
C LYS A 83 -23.54 7.24 -6.33
N GLN A 84 -22.97 8.14 -7.14
CA GLN A 84 -23.65 8.67 -8.32
C GLN A 84 -23.90 7.59 -9.37
N TYR A 85 -22.94 6.70 -9.62
CA TYR A 85 -23.11 5.60 -10.56
C TYR A 85 -24.17 4.61 -10.10
N VAL A 86 -24.19 4.24 -8.81
CA VAL A 86 -25.22 3.36 -8.24
C VAL A 86 -26.61 3.97 -8.41
N ALA A 87 -26.77 5.26 -8.08
CA ALA A 87 -28.05 5.94 -8.25
C ALA A 87 -28.51 5.94 -9.72
N LYS A 88 -27.59 6.18 -10.66
CA LYS A 88 -27.88 6.15 -12.10
C LYS A 88 -28.22 4.76 -12.62
N ILE A 89 -27.56 3.72 -12.11
CA ILE A 89 -27.89 2.33 -12.43
C ILE A 89 -29.32 2.00 -11.96
N GLU A 90 -29.66 2.40 -10.74
CA GLU A 90 -30.98 2.17 -10.16
C GLU A 90 -32.09 2.86 -10.97
N GLU A 91 -31.89 4.13 -11.34
CA GLU A 91 -32.81 4.88 -12.21
C GLU A 91 -33.04 4.16 -13.54
N ARG A 92 -31.96 3.74 -14.21
CA ARG A 92 -32.04 3.02 -15.50
C ARG A 92 -32.72 1.66 -15.38
N ASN A 93 -32.51 0.96 -14.26
CA ASN A 93 -33.19 -0.31 -14.00
C ASN A 93 -34.70 -0.11 -13.83
N GLN A 94 -35.12 0.95 -13.14
CA GLN A 94 -36.54 1.27 -12.98
C GLN A 94 -37.20 1.65 -14.30
N GLU A 95 -36.54 2.46 -15.13
CA GLU A 95 -37.01 2.77 -16.49
C GLU A 95 -37.15 1.52 -17.35
N LEU A 96 -36.14 0.65 -17.33
CA LEU A 96 -36.16 -0.61 -18.06
C LEU A 96 -37.31 -1.52 -17.61
N LEU A 97 -37.57 -1.60 -16.30
CA LEU A 97 -38.68 -2.37 -15.76
C LEU A 97 -40.02 -1.82 -16.27
N LYS A 98 -40.21 -0.50 -16.25
CA LYS A 98 -41.41 0.16 -16.76
C LYS A 98 -41.63 -0.14 -18.25
N LEU A 99 -40.58 -0.06 -19.06
CA LEU A 99 -40.65 -0.40 -20.49
C LEU A 99 -41.01 -1.87 -20.72
N LYS A 100 -40.45 -2.80 -19.94
CA LYS A 100 -40.79 -4.23 -20.01
C LYS A 100 -42.27 -4.47 -19.71
N MET A 101 -42.81 -3.85 -18.66
CA MET A 101 -44.22 -3.96 -18.30
C MET A 101 -45.15 -3.41 -19.38
N THR A 102 -44.85 -2.21 -19.91
CA THR A 102 -45.62 -1.61 -20.99
C THR A 102 -45.59 -2.47 -22.25
N THR A 103 -44.41 -2.97 -22.63
CA THR A 103 -44.26 -3.87 -23.79
C THR A 103 -45.09 -5.13 -23.62
N GLY A 104 -45.03 -5.77 -22.45
CA GLY A 104 -45.84 -6.94 -22.13
C GLY A 104 -47.33 -6.68 -22.27
N SER A 105 -47.82 -5.57 -21.71
CA SER A 105 -49.22 -5.15 -21.83
C SER A 105 -49.64 -4.91 -23.29
N THR A 106 -48.83 -4.17 -24.06
CA THR A 106 -49.09 -3.91 -25.49
C THR A 106 -49.17 -5.21 -26.30
N VAL A 107 -48.28 -6.17 -26.04
CA VAL A 107 -48.31 -7.49 -26.71
C VAL A 107 -49.58 -8.27 -26.35
N GLN A 108 -50.01 -8.24 -25.09
CA GLN A 108 -51.27 -8.88 -24.67
C GLN A 108 -52.47 -8.26 -25.39
N VAL A 109 -52.56 -6.93 -25.44
CA VAL A 109 -53.62 -6.22 -26.17
C VAL A 109 -53.60 -6.57 -27.65
N LEU A 110 -52.42 -6.54 -28.29
CA LEU A 110 -52.26 -6.91 -29.70
C LEU A 110 -52.73 -8.34 -29.99
N ASN A 111 -52.38 -9.29 -29.13
CA ASN A 111 -52.80 -10.68 -29.27
C ASN A 111 -54.32 -10.83 -29.13
N ASN A 112 -54.95 -10.10 -28.21
CA ASN A 112 -56.40 -10.10 -28.06
C ASN A 112 -57.10 -9.51 -29.30
N LEU A 113 -56.58 -8.42 -29.85
CA LEU A 113 -57.11 -7.81 -31.08
C LEU A 113 -56.95 -8.75 -32.29
N LYS A 114 -55.80 -9.41 -32.43
CA LYS A 114 -55.58 -10.42 -33.48
C LYS A 114 -56.57 -11.58 -33.38
N LYS A 115 -56.82 -12.09 -32.17
CA LYS A 115 -57.84 -13.13 -31.95
C LYS A 115 -59.23 -12.67 -32.35
N LYS A 116 -59.65 -11.47 -31.91
CA LYS A 116 -60.96 -10.91 -32.23
C LYS A 116 -61.13 -10.70 -33.74
N LEU A 117 -60.09 -10.19 -34.42
CA LEU A 117 -60.09 -10.04 -35.87
C LEU A 117 -60.23 -11.40 -36.57
N GLY A 118 -59.50 -12.43 -36.10
CA GLY A 118 -59.63 -13.79 -36.65
C GLY A 118 -61.04 -14.35 -36.54
N LEU A 119 -61.70 -14.16 -35.39
CA LEU A 119 -63.10 -14.58 -35.20
C LEU A 119 -64.05 -13.87 -36.17
N LEU A 120 -63.93 -12.55 -36.31
CA LEU A 120 -64.77 -11.76 -37.22
C LEU A 120 -64.56 -12.15 -38.69
N ILE A 121 -63.33 -12.47 -39.09
CA ILE A 121 -63.03 -12.96 -40.44
C ILE A 121 -63.73 -14.30 -40.67
N SER A 122 -63.62 -15.25 -39.73
CA SER A 122 -64.29 -16.55 -39.85
C SER A 122 -65.82 -16.44 -39.85
N GLU A 123 -66.39 -15.53 -39.06
CA GLU A 123 -67.83 -15.26 -39.06
C GLU A 123 -68.29 -14.67 -40.39
N SER A 124 -67.54 -13.70 -40.94
CA SER A 124 -67.82 -13.12 -42.26
C SER A 124 -67.74 -14.16 -43.37
N GLU A 125 -66.72 -15.03 -43.35
CA GLU A 125 -66.59 -16.15 -44.29
C GLU A 125 -67.75 -17.16 -44.19
N TRP A 126 -68.24 -17.41 -42.97
CA TRP A 126 -69.40 -18.28 -42.75
C TRP A 126 -70.70 -17.65 -43.30
N LEU A 127 -70.95 -16.38 -42.97
CA LEU A 127 -72.13 -15.64 -43.47
C LEU A 127 -72.14 -15.55 -45.00
N LEU A 128 -70.98 -15.33 -45.63
CA LEU A 128 -70.85 -15.31 -47.10
C LEU A 128 -71.18 -16.66 -47.75
N LYS A 129 -70.97 -17.78 -47.04
CA LYS A 129 -71.37 -19.11 -47.52
C LYS A 129 -72.87 -19.34 -47.36
N GLU A 130 -73.48 -18.84 -46.29
CA GLU A 130 -74.92 -19.02 -46.02
C GLU A 130 -75.82 -18.19 -46.94
N ILE A 131 -75.32 -17.05 -47.43
CA ILE A 131 -76.04 -16.17 -48.36
C ILE A 131 -76.01 -16.69 -49.81
N LYS A 132 -75.15 -17.67 -50.13
CA LYS A 132 -74.97 -18.25 -51.47
C LYS A 132 -75.75 -19.53 -51.66
#